data_AF-A0A822E235-F1
#
_entry.id   AF-A0A822E235-F1
#
_cell.length_a   1.000
_cell.length_b   1.000
_cell.length_c   1.000
_cell.angle_alpha   90.00
_cell.angle_beta   90.00
_cell.angle_gamma   90.00
#
_symmetry.space_group_name_H-M   'P 1'
#
loop_
_entity.id
_entity.type
_entity.pdbx_description
1 polymer ?
#
loop_
_entity_poly.entity_id
_entity_poly.type
_entity_poly.pdbx_seq_one_letter_code
_entity_poly.pdbx_strand_id
1 'polypeptide(L)'
;LCSNNSRCIPGGEKNPEMEYFCLCSQGYMGSRCENLETKIEFHFSKTISIPQTIFIHFVYIPPTPNSLSKLPPPDPTQITMISKLKFHESSTVVYYGGAFHLIFVEFHQQYYLALLQHNFTSAMNVSTTIIPEHRCLSIKDLFADHIQTLPRWHRAKKYYIPCQKYSNLTCFYDSDYFMCLCDIDRYPNCFKFDYRSAHNCLGYNYCENDGHCFQDNSTCPT
;
A
#
# COMPACT_ATOMS: atom_id res chain seq x y z
N LEU A 1 -10.34 3.83 -30.65
CA LEU A 1 -10.03 5.10 -29.99
C LEU A 1 -10.51 5.11 -28.54
N CYS A 2 -9.80 5.85 -27.70
CA CYS A 2 -9.87 5.84 -26.24
C CYS A 2 -11.21 6.34 -25.66
N SER A 3 -11.58 5.86 -24.47
CA SER A 3 -12.86 6.13 -23.78
C SER A 3 -12.74 7.28 -22.76
N ASN A 4 -13.86 7.76 -22.21
CA ASN A 4 -13.88 8.65 -21.04
C ASN A 4 -13.06 9.95 -21.16
N ASN A 5 -13.15 10.61 -22.34
CA ASN A 5 -12.43 11.85 -22.66
C ASN A 5 -10.90 11.76 -22.49
N SER A 6 -10.34 10.55 -22.60
CA SER A 6 -8.90 10.31 -22.56
C SER A 6 -8.22 10.78 -23.85
N ARG A 7 -6.90 11.01 -23.76
CA ARG A 7 -6.11 11.46 -24.91
C ARG A 7 -5.54 10.26 -25.64
N CYS A 8 -5.77 10.20 -26.95
CA CYS A 8 -5.16 9.22 -27.83
C CYS A 8 -3.81 9.78 -28.32
N ILE A 9 -2.73 9.04 -28.08
CA ILE A 9 -1.41 9.37 -28.60
C ILE A 9 -1.05 8.35 -29.68
N PRO A 10 -0.77 8.79 -30.92
CA PRO A 10 -0.33 7.88 -31.98
C PRO A 10 1.03 7.27 -31.62
N GLY A 11 1.23 6.00 -31.99
CA GLY A 11 2.52 5.34 -31.84
C GLY A 11 3.61 6.04 -32.66
N GLY A 12 4.77 6.25 -32.05
CA GLY A 12 5.92 6.81 -32.75
C GLY A 12 6.70 5.75 -33.54
N GLU A 13 7.58 6.19 -34.44
CA GLU A 13 8.48 5.32 -35.24
C GLU A 13 9.32 4.35 -34.39
N LYS A 14 9.54 4.66 -33.11
CA LYS A 14 10.30 3.84 -32.16
C LYS A 14 9.54 2.64 -31.59
N ASN A 15 8.22 2.58 -31.73
CA ASN A 15 7.42 1.47 -31.26
C ASN A 15 6.40 1.03 -32.34
N PRO A 16 6.89 0.43 -33.45
CA PRO A 16 6.08 0.16 -34.65
C PRO A 16 4.95 -0.87 -34.42
N GLU A 17 4.94 -1.57 -33.28
CA GLU A 17 3.89 -2.55 -32.93
C GLU A 17 2.63 -1.90 -32.34
N MET A 18 2.70 -0.68 -31.81
CA MET A 18 1.53 0.02 -31.27
C MET A 18 1.12 1.16 -32.19
N GLU A 19 -0.06 1.06 -32.81
CA GLU A 19 -0.62 2.13 -33.65
C GLU A 19 -1.00 3.38 -32.84
N TYR A 20 -1.45 3.19 -31.59
CA TYR A 20 -1.74 4.25 -30.63
C TYR A 20 -1.74 3.73 -29.18
N PHE A 21 -1.64 4.63 -28.21
CA PHE A 21 -1.90 4.36 -26.79
C PHE A 21 -2.78 5.45 -26.16
N CYS A 22 -3.43 5.13 -25.04
CA CYS A 22 -4.38 6.02 -24.38
C CYS A 22 -3.78 6.57 -23.07
N LEU A 23 -3.77 7.89 -22.93
CA LEU A 23 -3.51 8.55 -21.65
C LEU A 23 -4.83 8.80 -20.93
N CYS A 24 -5.06 8.06 -19.85
CA CYS A 24 -6.31 8.09 -19.12
C CYS A 24 -6.47 9.35 -18.27
N SER A 25 -7.69 9.87 -18.27
CA SER A 25 -8.11 10.88 -17.30
C SER A 25 -8.14 10.28 -15.90
N GLN A 26 -7.93 11.12 -14.89
CA GLN A 26 -7.93 10.70 -13.48
C GLN A 26 -9.21 9.93 -13.13
N GLY A 27 -9.08 8.81 -12.43
CA GLY A 27 -10.20 7.95 -12.06
C GLY A 27 -10.55 6.89 -13.11
N TYR A 28 -9.77 6.79 -14.19
CA TYR A 28 -9.96 5.81 -15.25
C TYR A 28 -8.65 5.09 -15.56
N MET A 29 -8.75 3.81 -15.91
CA MET A 29 -7.63 2.94 -16.26
C MET A 29 -8.03 1.94 -17.35
N GLY A 30 -7.06 1.13 -17.78
CA GLY A 30 -7.23 0.15 -18.86
C GLY A 30 -6.62 0.64 -20.17
N SER A 31 -6.42 -0.28 -21.12
CA SER A 31 -5.76 -0.01 -22.40
C SER A 31 -6.45 1.07 -23.24
N ARG A 32 -7.75 1.28 -23.01
CA ARG A 32 -8.60 2.27 -23.64
C ARG A 32 -9.24 3.22 -22.64
N CYS A 33 -8.76 3.25 -21.39
CA CYS A 33 -9.33 4.04 -20.30
C CYS A 33 -10.81 3.70 -20.03
N GLU A 34 -11.17 2.44 -20.19
CA GLU A 34 -12.52 1.91 -20.13
C GLU A 34 -13.00 1.57 -18.71
N ASN A 35 -12.06 1.32 -17.79
CA ASN A 35 -12.35 0.86 -16.44
C ASN A 35 -12.27 2.03 -15.45
N LEU A 36 -13.14 2.01 -14.44
CA LEU A 36 -13.10 2.98 -13.35
C LEU A 36 -12.10 2.55 -12.28
N GLU A 37 -11.34 3.50 -11.78
CA GLU A 37 -10.49 3.32 -10.60
C GLU A 37 -11.31 3.48 -9.32
N THR A 38 -10.87 2.83 -8.25
CA THR A 38 -11.45 3.00 -6.92
C THR A 38 -11.04 4.37 -6.38
N LYS A 39 -12.03 5.21 -6.05
CA LYS A 39 -11.79 6.50 -5.41
C LYS A 39 -11.67 6.28 -3.91
N ILE A 40 -10.54 6.71 -3.33
CA ILE A 40 -10.27 6.53 -1.90
C ILE A 40 -10.01 7.90 -1.29
N GLU A 41 -10.82 8.25 -0.30
CA GLU A 41 -10.70 9.49 0.46
C GLU A 41 -10.11 9.20 1.84
N PHE A 42 -9.00 9.87 2.14
CA PHE A 42 -8.34 9.82 3.44
C PHE A 42 -8.62 11.10 4.20
N HIS A 43 -9.21 10.99 5.38
CA HIS A 43 -9.46 12.08 6.32
C HIS A 43 -8.48 12.01 7.47
N PHE A 44 -7.88 13.13 7.88
CA PHE A 44 -6.92 13.19 8.98
C PHE A 44 -7.58 13.78 10.22
N SER A 45 -7.50 13.07 11.35
CA SER A 45 -7.95 13.61 12.63
C SER A 45 -7.18 14.88 12.99
N LYS A 46 -7.88 15.83 13.63
CA LYS A 46 -7.28 17.06 14.18
C LYS A 46 -6.16 16.81 15.20
N THR A 47 -6.11 15.61 15.78
CA THR A 47 -5.09 15.19 16.75
C THR A 47 -3.78 14.74 16.09
N ILE A 48 -3.75 14.62 14.76
CA ILE A 48 -2.56 14.25 14.00
C ILE A 48 -1.93 15.50 13.37
N SER A 49 -0.60 15.60 13.45
CA SER A 49 0.15 16.58 12.67
C SER A 49 0.11 16.17 11.20
N ILE A 50 -0.73 16.86 10.42
CA ILE A 50 -0.98 16.55 9.01
C ILE A 50 0.29 16.86 8.20
N PRO A 51 0.88 15.87 7.52
CA PRO A 51 2.06 16.09 6.70
C PRO A 51 1.69 16.71 5.34
N GLN A 52 2.66 17.33 4.65
CA GLN A 52 2.48 17.78 3.27
C GLN A 52 2.49 16.63 2.25
N THR A 53 3.10 15.50 2.62
CA THR A 53 3.25 14.34 1.74
C THR A 53 3.05 13.07 2.55
N ILE A 54 2.28 12.15 2.00
CA ILE A 54 2.03 10.82 2.56
C ILE A 54 2.41 9.76 1.53
N PHE A 55 2.81 8.60 2.02
CA PHE A 55 2.92 7.38 1.23
C PHE A 55 1.73 6.48 1.56
N ILE A 56 1.14 5.89 0.54
CA ILE A 56 -0.04 5.04 0.65
C ILE A 56 0.36 3.67 0.12
N HIS A 57 0.42 2.69 1.02
CA HIS A 57 0.80 1.31 0.71
C HIS A 57 -0.45 0.46 0.54
N PHE A 58 -0.71 0.06 -0.69
CA PHE A 58 -1.73 -0.89 -1.06
C PHE A 58 -1.15 -2.30 -0.93
N VAL A 59 -1.74 -3.13 -0.08
CA VAL A 59 -1.33 -4.53 0.09
C VAL A 59 -2.44 -5.43 -0.43
N TYR A 60 -2.09 -6.26 -1.41
CA TYR A 60 -2.95 -7.30 -1.95
C TYR A 60 -2.52 -8.66 -1.38
N ILE A 61 -3.48 -9.36 -0.77
CA ILE A 61 -3.33 -10.72 -0.29
C ILE A 61 -3.93 -11.63 -1.38
N PRO A 62 -3.11 -12.40 -2.11
CA PRO A 62 -3.64 -13.28 -3.13
C PRO A 62 -4.36 -14.48 -2.48
N PRO A 63 -5.38 -15.04 -3.15
CA PRO A 63 -6.08 -16.20 -2.64
C PRO A 63 -5.14 -17.40 -2.49
N THR A 64 -5.35 -18.19 -1.44
CA THR A 64 -4.62 -19.44 -1.25
C THR A 64 -4.99 -20.40 -2.39
N PRO A 65 -4.00 -20.99 -3.08
CA PRO A 65 -4.30 -21.92 -4.15
C PRO A 65 -4.91 -23.20 -3.54
N ASN A 66 -5.86 -23.81 -4.26
CA ASN A 66 -6.64 -24.94 -3.75
C ASN A 66 -5.73 -26.07 -3.23
N SER A 67 -6.20 -26.84 -2.25
CA SER A 67 -5.45 -27.93 -1.57
C SER A 67 -4.90 -29.03 -2.49
N LEU A 68 -5.30 -29.05 -3.77
CA LEU A 68 -4.76 -29.92 -4.81
C LEU A 68 -3.43 -29.41 -5.40
N SER A 69 -3.14 -28.12 -5.25
CA SER A 69 -1.87 -27.53 -5.65
C SER A 69 -0.86 -27.70 -4.51
N LYS A 70 0.30 -28.29 -4.82
CA LYS A 70 1.44 -28.40 -3.86
C LYS A 70 2.25 -27.10 -3.78
N LEU A 71 1.75 -26.01 -4.37
CA LEU A 71 2.45 -24.74 -4.41
C LEU A 71 2.24 -24.02 -3.08
N PRO A 72 3.28 -23.36 -2.53
CA PRO A 72 3.10 -22.49 -1.39
C PRO A 72 2.12 -21.36 -1.75
N PRO A 73 1.36 -20.83 -0.77
CA PRO A 73 0.59 -19.62 -0.97
C PRO A 73 1.51 -18.50 -1.49
N PRO A 74 1.08 -17.73 -2.50
CA PRO A 74 1.85 -16.59 -2.96
C PRO A 74 1.97 -15.53 -1.85
N ASP A 75 3.13 -14.88 -1.79
CA ASP A 75 3.36 -13.77 -0.86
C ASP A 75 2.43 -12.58 -1.19
N PRO A 76 2.01 -11.80 -0.17
CA PRO A 76 1.32 -10.54 -0.41
C PRO A 76 2.16 -9.58 -1.26
N THR A 77 1.50 -8.88 -2.17
CA THR A 77 2.13 -7.87 -3.03
C THR A 77 1.81 -6.47 -2.52
N GLN A 78 2.79 -5.57 -2.57
CA GLN A 78 2.68 -4.20 -2.08
C GLN A 78 2.97 -3.20 -3.20
N ILE A 79 2.16 -2.15 -3.29
CA ILE A 79 2.40 -0.98 -4.16
C ILE A 79 2.29 0.28 -3.32
N THR A 80 3.19 1.23 -3.58
CA THR A 80 3.23 2.50 -2.84
C THR A 80 2.93 3.66 -3.79
N MET A 81 1.88 4.43 -3.48
CA MET A 81 1.57 5.71 -4.12
C MET A 81 1.98 6.87 -3.21
N ILE A 82 2.26 8.03 -3.81
CA ILE A 82 2.41 9.29 -3.07
C ILE A 82 1.15 10.11 -3.22
N SER A 83 0.72 10.73 -2.13
CA SER A 83 -0.21 11.84 -2.19
C SER A 83 0.36 13.09 -1.51
N LYS A 84 0.12 14.25 -2.13
CA LYS A 84 0.46 15.56 -1.56
C LYS A 84 -0.80 16.21 -1.03
N LEU A 85 -0.73 16.71 0.20
CA LEU A 85 -1.79 17.50 0.80
C LEU A 85 -1.45 18.98 0.65
N LYS A 86 -2.44 19.80 0.27
CA LYS A 86 -2.23 21.25 0.31
C LYS A 86 -2.26 21.74 1.75
N PHE A 87 -1.68 22.90 1.96
CA PHE A 87 -1.68 23.54 3.27
C PHE A 87 -3.12 23.75 3.77
N HIS A 88 -3.38 23.40 5.04
CA HIS A 88 -4.70 23.40 5.68
C HIS A 88 -5.75 22.40 5.17
N GLU A 89 -5.43 21.53 4.20
CA GLU A 89 -6.34 20.43 3.85
C GLU A 89 -6.27 19.34 4.93
N SER A 90 -7.44 18.85 5.34
CA SER A 90 -7.57 17.73 6.31
C SER A 90 -7.95 16.43 5.64
N SER A 91 -7.98 16.41 4.31
CA SER A 91 -8.26 15.21 3.54
C SER A 91 -7.52 15.22 2.21
N THR A 92 -7.37 14.03 1.64
CA THR A 92 -6.88 13.86 0.27
C THR A 92 -7.60 12.72 -0.41
N VAL A 93 -7.64 12.75 -1.73
CA VAL A 93 -8.28 11.73 -2.56
C VAL A 93 -7.24 11.15 -3.50
N VAL A 94 -7.21 9.82 -3.58
CA VAL A 94 -6.45 9.09 -4.59
C VAL A 94 -7.37 8.17 -5.38
N TYR A 95 -6.93 7.81 -6.57
CA TYR A 95 -7.60 6.87 -7.44
C TYR A 95 -6.66 5.71 -7.66
N TYR A 96 -7.14 4.49 -7.40
CA TYR A 96 -6.31 3.30 -7.52
C TYR A 96 -7.07 2.21 -8.29
N GLY A 97 -6.43 1.73 -9.36
CA GLY A 97 -7.00 0.71 -10.23
C GLY A 97 -6.75 -0.73 -9.80
N GLY A 98 -5.76 -0.99 -8.94
CA GLY A 98 -5.41 -2.34 -8.51
C GLY A 98 -6.35 -2.91 -7.45
N ALA A 99 -6.32 -4.23 -7.29
CA ALA A 99 -6.95 -4.89 -6.16
C ALA A 99 -6.12 -4.74 -4.89
N PHE A 100 -6.76 -4.58 -3.73
CA PHE A 100 -6.08 -4.45 -2.44
C PHE A 100 -6.98 -4.91 -1.29
N HIS A 101 -6.38 -5.37 -0.20
CA HIS A 101 -7.07 -5.81 1.01
C HIS A 101 -6.72 -4.94 2.22
N LEU A 102 -5.50 -4.40 2.25
CA LEU A 102 -5.06 -3.50 3.30
C LEU A 102 -4.54 -2.20 2.69
N ILE A 103 -4.77 -1.10 3.40
CA ILE A 103 -4.12 0.17 3.11
C ILE A 103 -3.37 0.62 4.37
N PHE A 104 -2.08 0.87 4.23
CA PHE A 104 -1.30 1.59 5.23
C PHE A 104 -0.96 2.98 4.73
N VAL A 105 -1.04 3.98 5.61
CA VAL A 105 -0.58 5.34 5.33
C VAL A 105 0.68 5.58 6.15
N GLU A 106 1.76 5.98 5.46
CA GLU A 106 3.04 6.33 6.07
C GLU A 106 3.31 7.83 5.95
N PHE A 107 3.68 8.44 7.07
CA PHE A 107 4.25 9.77 7.14
C PHE A 107 5.04 9.95 8.43
N HIS A 108 6.05 10.84 8.41
CA HIS A 108 6.94 11.05 9.56
C HIS A 108 7.52 9.74 10.14
N GLN A 109 7.81 8.75 9.27
CA GLN A 109 8.31 7.41 9.65
C GLN A 109 7.36 6.62 10.57
N GLN A 110 6.06 6.93 10.51
CA GLN A 110 5.00 6.26 11.25
C GLN A 110 4.02 5.64 10.28
N TYR A 111 3.55 4.43 10.60
CA TYR A 111 2.59 3.68 9.81
C TYR A 111 1.23 3.69 10.49
N TYR A 112 0.17 3.88 9.71
CA TYR A 112 -1.21 3.86 10.18
C TYR A 112 -2.00 2.84 9.35
N LEU A 113 -2.72 1.94 10.00
CA LEU A 113 -3.68 1.08 9.31
C LEU A 113 -4.89 1.93 8.92
N ALA A 114 -5.00 2.25 7.64
CA ALA A 114 -6.08 3.08 7.12
C ALA A 114 -7.30 2.23 6.74
N LEU A 115 -7.09 1.03 6.19
CA LEU A 115 -8.19 0.17 5.79
C LEU A 115 -7.80 -1.29 5.92
N LEU A 116 -8.77 -2.10 6.36
CA LEU A 116 -8.75 -3.56 6.25
C LEU A 116 -10.09 -4.00 5.66
N GLN A 117 -10.04 -4.72 4.56
CA GLN A 117 -11.22 -5.32 3.92
C GLN A 117 -10.95 -6.76 3.48
N HIS A 118 -11.95 -7.62 3.61
CA HIS A 118 -11.84 -9.03 3.25
C HIS A 118 -11.99 -9.28 1.76
N ASN A 119 -12.89 -8.55 1.10
CA ASN A 119 -13.14 -8.68 -0.33
C ASN A 119 -12.99 -7.30 -0.98
N PHE A 120 -12.16 -7.22 -2.02
CA PHE A 120 -12.07 -6.03 -2.85
C PHE A 120 -13.15 -6.05 -3.94
N THR A 121 -13.85 -4.92 -4.09
CA THR A 121 -14.71 -4.66 -5.25
C THR A 121 -14.19 -3.43 -5.98
N SER A 122 -13.94 -3.57 -7.28
CA SER A 122 -13.48 -2.45 -8.13
C SER A 122 -14.53 -1.34 -8.24
N ALA A 123 -14.08 -0.11 -8.48
CA ALA A 123 -14.93 1.06 -8.73
C ALA A 123 -15.83 1.46 -7.54
N MET A 124 -15.44 1.11 -6.31
CA MET A 124 -16.08 1.63 -5.09
C MET A 124 -15.53 3.00 -4.69
N ASN A 125 -16.36 3.77 -3.98
CA ASN A 125 -15.90 4.94 -3.24
C ASN A 125 -15.62 4.50 -1.80
N VAL A 126 -14.34 4.52 -1.42
CA VAL A 126 -13.89 4.20 -0.07
C VAL A 126 -13.57 5.51 0.66
N SER A 127 -14.01 5.61 1.90
CA SER A 127 -13.67 6.73 2.78
C SER A 127 -13.09 6.16 4.08
N THR A 128 -11.96 6.68 4.53
CA THR A 128 -11.31 6.27 5.77
C THR A 128 -10.73 7.45 6.52
N THR A 129 -10.65 7.29 7.85
CA THR A 129 -10.11 8.30 8.75
C THR A 129 -8.84 7.80 9.42
N ILE A 130 -7.76 8.55 9.28
CA ILE A 130 -6.48 8.34 9.95
C ILE A 130 -6.55 8.95 11.35
N ILE A 131 -6.47 8.09 12.36
CA ILE A 131 -6.53 8.45 13.78
C ILE A 131 -5.34 7.85 14.54
N PRO A 132 -4.90 8.45 15.67
CA PRO A 132 -3.75 7.98 16.44
C PRO A 132 -3.85 6.52 16.90
N GLU A 133 -5.06 6.03 17.17
CA GLU A 133 -5.35 4.68 17.64
C GLU A 133 -5.04 3.60 16.60
N HIS A 134 -5.05 3.98 15.31
CA HIS A 134 -4.71 3.07 14.21
C HIS A 134 -3.20 3.06 13.88
N ARG A 135 -2.38 3.76 14.67
CA ARG A 135 -0.93 3.78 14.49
C ARG A 135 -0.34 2.40 14.79
N CYS A 136 0.41 1.86 13.83
CA CYS A 136 1.19 0.64 14.02
C CYS A 136 2.45 0.96 14.83
N LEU A 137 2.67 0.23 15.91
CA LEU A 137 3.81 0.46 16.80
C LEU A 137 5.06 -0.32 16.36
N SER A 138 6.24 0.21 16.65
CA SER A 138 7.48 -0.52 16.42
C SER A 138 7.64 -1.61 17.48
N ILE A 139 8.22 -2.76 17.12
CA ILE A 139 8.61 -3.75 18.13
C ILE A 139 9.58 -3.18 19.18
N LYS A 140 10.31 -2.12 18.84
CA LYS A 140 11.22 -1.42 19.76
C LYS A 140 10.49 -0.77 20.93
N ASP A 141 9.24 -0.37 20.70
CA ASP A 141 8.38 0.24 21.71
C ASP A 141 7.58 -0.82 22.49
N LEU A 142 7.46 -2.04 21.94
CA LEU A 142 6.59 -3.10 22.45
C LEU A 142 7.33 -4.16 23.26
N PHE A 143 8.60 -4.41 22.94
CA PHE A 143 9.42 -5.44 23.59
C PHE A 143 10.52 -4.84 24.45
N ALA A 144 10.91 -5.56 25.50
CA ALA A 144 12.15 -5.28 26.22
C ALA A 144 13.37 -5.54 25.32
N ASP A 145 14.46 -4.81 25.57
CA ASP A 145 15.68 -4.80 24.73
C ASP A 145 16.25 -6.20 24.46
N HIS A 146 16.17 -7.12 25.43
CA HIS A 146 16.67 -8.48 25.28
C HIS A 146 15.93 -9.29 24.20
N ILE A 147 14.66 -8.99 23.91
CA ILE A 147 13.91 -9.64 22.81
C ILE A 147 14.29 -9.00 21.48
N GLN A 148 14.50 -7.68 21.46
CA GLN A 148 14.83 -6.94 20.24
C GLN A 148 16.17 -7.39 19.64
N THR A 149 17.12 -7.81 20.47
CA THR A 149 18.43 -8.33 20.05
C THR A 149 18.39 -9.76 19.53
N LEU A 150 17.29 -10.49 19.72
CA LEU A 150 17.15 -11.85 19.20
C LEU A 150 17.12 -11.86 17.66
N PRO A 151 17.59 -12.94 17.01
CA PRO A 151 17.36 -13.15 15.58
C PRO A 151 15.88 -13.04 15.20
N ARG A 152 15.58 -12.54 14.00
CA ARG A 152 14.21 -12.24 13.53
C ARG A 152 13.23 -13.40 13.74
N TRP A 153 13.62 -14.62 13.41
CA TRP A 153 12.77 -15.80 13.57
C TRP A 153 12.48 -16.17 15.04
N HIS A 154 13.40 -15.85 15.96
CA HIS A 154 13.15 -15.97 17.39
C HIS A 154 12.18 -14.89 17.89
N ARG A 155 12.30 -13.66 17.38
CA ARG A 155 11.34 -12.58 17.67
C ARG A 155 9.95 -12.92 17.16
N ALA A 156 9.85 -13.48 15.96
CA ALA A 156 8.58 -13.89 15.35
C ALA A 156 7.79 -14.87 16.24
N LYS A 157 8.48 -15.81 16.91
CA LYS A 157 7.85 -16.71 17.89
C LYS A 157 7.25 -15.98 19.11
N LYS A 158 7.61 -14.72 19.34
CA LYS A 158 7.18 -13.89 20.47
C LYS A 158 6.16 -12.81 20.08
N TYR A 159 5.81 -12.68 18.80
CA TYR A 159 4.88 -11.67 18.28
C TYR A 159 3.45 -11.78 18.83
N TYR A 160 3.09 -12.89 19.48
CA TYR A 160 1.81 -13.00 20.19
C TYR A 160 1.76 -12.12 21.44
N ILE A 161 2.91 -11.81 22.05
CA ILE A 161 2.99 -11.07 23.32
C ILE A 161 2.43 -9.64 23.18
N PRO A 162 2.82 -8.81 22.18
CA PRO A 162 2.24 -7.48 22.03
C PRO A 162 0.72 -7.49 21.82
N CYS A 163 0.19 -8.40 21.01
CA CYS A 163 -1.24 -8.50 20.80
C CYS A 163 -1.99 -8.85 22.08
N GLN A 164 -1.47 -9.80 22.88
CA GLN A 164 -2.10 -10.18 24.15
C GLN A 164 -1.98 -9.10 25.24
N LYS A 165 -0.83 -8.40 25.30
CA LYS A 165 -0.54 -7.42 26.35
C LYS A 165 -1.25 -6.09 26.13
N TYR A 166 -1.34 -5.63 24.88
CA TYR A 166 -1.92 -4.34 24.53
C TYR A 166 -3.24 -4.56 23.80
N SER A 167 -4.37 -4.59 24.52
CA SER A 167 -5.70 -4.89 23.97
C SER A 167 -6.09 -3.98 22.80
N ASN A 168 -5.62 -2.74 22.81
CA ASN A 168 -5.97 -1.72 21.82
C ASN A 168 -4.98 -1.67 20.64
N LEU A 169 -3.98 -2.55 20.63
CA LEU A 169 -3.01 -2.65 19.54
C LEU A 169 -3.65 -3.33 18.35
N THR A 170 -3.80 -2.59 17.25
CA THR A 170 -4.35 -3.10 15.98
C THR A 170 -3.25 -3.67 15.09
N CYS A 171 -2.09 -3.03 15.06
CA CYS A 171 -0.97 -3.42 14.22
C CYS A 171 0.38 -3.04 14.82
N PHE A 172 1.43 -3.72 14.39
CA PHE A 172 2.82 -3.40 14.75
C PHE A 172 3.79 -3.89 13.68
N TYR A 173 5.03 -3.44 13.73
CA TYR A 173 6.05 -3.81 12.75
C TYR A 173 7.42 -4.13 13.34
N ASP A 174 8.08 -5.13 12.75
CA ASP A 174 9.49 -5.43 12.97
C ASP A 174 10.31 -4.79 11.84
N SER A 175 11.12 -3.80 12.21
CA SER A 175 11.62 -2.67 11.42
C SER A 175 12.41 -2.98 10.14
N ASP A 176 12.44 -4.23 9.71
CA ASP A 176 13.16 -4.68 8.53
C ASP A 176 12.42 -5.70 7.66
N TYR A 177 11.25 -6.21 8.08
CA TYR A 177 10.64 -7.31 7.32
C TYR A 177 9.13 -7.55 7.51
N PHE A 178 8.59 -7.46 8.73
CA PHE A 178 7.23 -7.90 9.01
C PHE A 178 6.32 -6.77 9.47
N MET A 179 5.19 -6.62 8.78
CA MET A 179 4.01 -5.91 9.30
C MET A 179 3.04 -6.94 9.86
N CYS A 180 2.52 -6.67 11.05
CA CYS A 180 1.64 -7.60 11.78
C CYS A 180 0.34 -6.91 12.16
N LEU A 181 -0.77 -7.65 12.01
CA LEU A 181 -2.09 -7.27 12.47
C LEU A 181 -2.48 -8.14 13.66
N CYS A 182 -2.99 -7.53 14.73
CA CYS A 182 -3.57 -8.28 15.84
C CYS A 182 -5.04 -8.57 15.53
N ASP A 183 -5.42 -9.84 15.46
CA ASP A 183 -6.81 -10.22 15.24
C ASP A 183 -7.67 -10.09 16.52
N ILE A 184 -8.93 -10.48 16.39
CA ILE A 184 -9.94 -10.44 17.47
C ILE A 184 -9.52 -11.39 18.62
N ASP A 185 -8.93 -12.53 18.28
CA ASP A 185 -8.43 -13.53 19.22
C ASP A 185 -7.04 -13.17 19.80
N ARG A 186 -6.53 -11.98 19.44
CA ARG A 186 -5.23 -11.43 19.85
C ARG A 186 -4.04 -12.28 19.37
N TYR A 187 -4.19 -12.96 18.25
CA TYR A 187 -3.10 -13.58 17.52
C TYR A 187 -2.55 -12.62 16.43
N PRO A 188 -1.22 -12.64 16.22
CA PRO A 188 -0.60 -11.82 15.20
C PRO A 188 -0.69 -12.50 13.82
N ASN A 189 -1.24 -11.80 12.84
CA ASN A 189 -1.19 -12.15 11.43
C ASN A 189 -0.14 -11.27 10.76
N CYS A 190 1.03 -11.86 10.49
CA CYS A 190 2.18 -11.13 9.96
C CYS A 190 2.46 -11.49 8.51
N PHE A 191 2.83 -10.49 7.73
CA PHE A 191 3.22 -10.65 6.35
C PHE A 191 4.46 -9.82 6.04
N LYS A 192 5.17 -10.21 5.00
CA LYS A 192 6.32 -9.46 4.51
C LYS A 192 5.85 -8.08 4.06
N PHE A 193 6.49 -7.04 4.56
CA PHE A 193 6.19 -5.66 4.22
C PHE A 193 7.48 -4.99 3.74
N ASP A 194 7.40 -4.34 2.58
CA ASP A 194 8.55 -3.64 2.02
C ASP A 194 8.62 -2.21 2.57
N TYR A 195 9.40 -2.07 3.64
CA TYR A 195 9.75 -0.77 4.25
C TYR A 195 10.71 0.04 3.38
N ARG A 196 11.39 -0.59 2.43
CA ARG A 196 12.31 0.04 1.49
C ARG A 196 11.67 -0.01 0.12
N SER A 197 10.55 0.69 -0.05
CA SER A 197 9.86 0.79 -1.34
C SER A 197 10.89 1.14 -2.42
N ALA A 198 11.37 0.14 -3.17
CA ALA A 198 12.30 0.38 -4.25
C ALA A 198 11.47 1.06 -5.32
N HIS A 199 11.61 2.39 -5.41
CA HIS A 199 10.88 3.28 -6.29
C HIS A 199 11.36 3.11 -7.74
N ASN A 200 11.29 1.86 -8.26
CA ASN A 200 11.83 1.50 -9.55
C ASN A 200 10.85 0.64 -10.35
N CYS A 201 10.80 0.91 -11.65
CA CYS A 201 9.95 0.20 -12.59
C CYS A 201 10.67 -1.05 -13.07
N LEU A 202 10.43 -2.20 -12.43
CA LEU A 202 11.11 -3.47 -12.74
C LEU A 202 12.65 -3.33 -12.74
N GLY A 203 13.19 -2.52 -11.81
CA GLY A 203 14.63 -2.22 -11.73
C GLY A 203 15.09 -1.00 -12.53
N TYR A 204 14.24 -0.39 -13.36
CA TYR A 204 14.54 0.84 -14.07
C TYR A 204 14.13 2.06 -13.25
N ASN A 205 15.12 2.85 -12.83
CA ASN A 205 14.90 4.19 -12.29
C ASN A 205 15.16 5.20 -13.41
N TYR A 206 14.11 5.64 -14.09
CA TYR A 206 14.21 6.69 -15.10
C TYR A 206 14.30 8.10 -14.48
N CYS A 207 14.21 8.20 -13.15
CA CYS A 207 14.35 9.47 -12.45
C CYS A 207 15.84 9.84 -12.36
N GLU A 208 16.21 10.92 -13.05
CA GLU A 208 17.57 11.48 -12.99
C GLU A 208 17.85 12.14 -11.62
N ASN A 209 19.11 12.48 -11.34
CA ASN A 209 19.57 13.22 -10.16
C ASN A 209 19.19 12.58 -8.81
N ASP A 210 19.37 11.27 -8.67
CA ASP A 210 18.99 10.51 -7.47
C ASP A 210 17.49 10.62 -7.11
N GLY A 211 16.66 10.97 -8.09
CA GLY A 211 15.21 11.02 -7.92
C GLY A 211 14.60 9.64 -7.67
N HIS A 212 13.48 9.62 -6.95
CA HIS A 212 12.68 8.42 -6.71
C HIS A 212 11.46 8.40 -7.62
N CYS A 213 11.27 7.30 -8.35
CA CYS A 213 10.16 7.11 -9.28
C CYS A 213 9.00 6.37 -8.60
N PHE A 214 7.88 7.06 -8.41
CA PHE A 214 6.66 6.49 -7.82
C PHE A 214 5.71 6.07 -8.93
N GLN A 215 5.09 4.90 -8.79
CA GLN A 215 4.23 4.32 -9.81
C GLN A 215 2.77 4.45 -9.43
N ASP A 216 1.96 4.83 -10.41
CA ASP A 216 0.50 4.81 -10.28
C ASP A 216 -0.10 3.45 -10.69
N ASN A 217 0.69 2.55 -11.29
CA ASN A 217 0.25 1.24 -11.79
C ASN A 217 1.30 0.14 -11.50
N SER A 218 0.84 -1.09 -11.23
CA SER A 218 1.69 -2.29 -11.08
C SER A 218 2.42 -2.69 -12.37
N THR A 219 1.91 -2.24 -13.52
CA THR A 219 2.47 -2.52 -14.84
C THR A 219 3.21 -1.27 -15.30
N CYS A 220 4.53 -1.38 -15.48
CA CYS A 220 5.32 -0.29 -16.04
C CYS A 220 4.86 -0.01 -17.48
N PRO A 221 4.75 1.27 -17.89
CA PRO A 221 4.55 1.58 -19.29
C PRO A 221 5.73 1.00 -20.08
N THR A 222 5.44 0.06 -20.99
CA THR A 222 6.37 -0.48 -21.99
C THR A 222 6.41 0.40 -23.22
#